data_AF-A0AA92RBI5-F1
#
_entry.id   AF-A0AA92RBI5-F1
#
_cell.length_a   1.000
_cell.length_b   1.000
_cell.length_c   1.000
_cell.angle_alpha   90.00
_cell.angle_beta   90.00
_cell.angle_gamma   90.00
#
_symmetry.space_group_name_H-M   'P 1'
#
loop_
_entity.id
_entity.type
_entity.pdbx_description
1 polymer ?
#
loop_
_entity_poly.entity_id
_entity_poly.type
_entity_poly.pdbx_seq_one_letter_code
_entity_poly.pdbx_strand_id
1 'polypeptide(L)'
;MNSDSYRKYSQTTEKRVAFLNRIKHYVTERPSWTPAEGALLVTGVVPPLKGCKEIPMAAVDLRQLDDPDLPATQSQLGNARYVFEDYLDYVEDGDLPPRDDVPPYEFLKWCYDSDPPPWRVTKLPEFLRYLFFPGSPEHPFMLSVADELASLTVMSVATEAAAALNAQPLSHADVPARINIVQHRINDSKQRTNELDVAIERAIRIAESDETGPVWRELRKMALDGAHPFTGKVRDDENSMDRRSADSLFYATDTVRKNGNRVARLTKDALSSRLNRRRKRLAN
;
A
#
# COMPACT_ATOMS: atom_id res chain seq x y z
N MET A 1 12.30 8.46 -9.98
CA MET A 1 11.81 7.08 -10.18
C MET A 1 12.32 6.27 -8.99
N ASN A 2 11.44 5.59 -8.26
CA ASN A 2 11.74 5.03 -6.93
C ASN A 2 12.43 3.66 -7.08
N SER A 3 13.54 3.45 -6.35
CA SER A 3 14.39 2.25 -6.37
C SER A 3 13.64 0.94 -6.06
N ASP A 4 12.51 1.04 -5.39
CA ASP A 4 11.80 -0.13 -4.85
C ASP A 4 10.81 -0.75 -5.85
N SER A 5 10.28 0.06 -6.77
CA SER A 5 9.55 -0.43 -7.93
C SER A 5 10.42 -1.34 -8.82
N TYR A 6 11.75 -1.20 -8.77
CA TYR A 6 12.69 -2.10 -9.43
C TYR A 6 12.89 -3.42 -8.66
N ARG A 7 12.80 -3.44 -7.32
CA ARG A 7 12.93 -4.67 -6.53
C ARG A 7 11.81 -5.67 -6.78
N LYS A 8 10.58 -5.18 -7.01
CA LYS A 8 9.39 -5.97 -7.37
C LYS A 8 9.57 -6.86 -8.61
N TYR A 9 10.43 -6.44 -9.54
CA TYR A 9 10.71 -7.14 -10.80
C TYR A 9 12.13 -7.73 -10.86
N SER A 10 12.93 -7.57 -9.80
CA SER A 10 14.30 -8.11 -9.76
C SER A 10 14.44 -9.38 -8.92
N GLN A 11 13.42 -9.76 -8.14
CA GLN A 11 13.42 -11.04 -7.43
C GLN A 11 12.92 -12.15 -8.35
N THR A 12 13.61 -13.28 -8.35
CA THR A 12 13.16 -14.48 -9.06
C THR A 12 11.85 -14.99 -8.46
N THR A 13 11.04 -15.68 -9.26
CA THR A 13 9.80 -16.35 -8.81
C THR A 13 10.07 -17.22 -7.57
N GLU A 14 11.20 -17.92 -7.55
CA GLU A 14 11.64 -18.76 -6.41
C GLU A 14 11.82 -17.95 -5.12
N LYS A 15 12.51 -16.80 -5.18
CA LYS A 15 12.69 -15.93 -4.00
C LYS A 15 11.35 -15.43 -3.49
N ARG A 16 10.43 -15.09 -4.39
CA ARG A 16 9.07 -14.64 -4.04
C ARG A 16 8.26 -15.76 -3.38
N VAL A 17 8.33 -16.98 -3.89
CA VAL A 17 7.67 -18.16 -3.30
C VAL A 17 8.26 -18.46 -1.91
N ALA A 18 9.58 -18.45 -1.77
CA ALA A 18 10.27 -18.67 -0.48
C ALA A 18 9.93 -17.59 0.56
N PHE A 19 9.74 -16.35 0.12
CA PHE A 19 9.24 -15.27 0.95
C PHE A 19 7.81 -15.54 1.42
N LEU A 20 6.87 -15.76 0.49
CA LEU A 20 5.46 -16.01 0.83
C LEU A 20 5.26 -17.24 1.73
N ASN A 21 6.04 -18.30 1.54
CA ASN A 21 6.02 -19.46 2.43
C ASN A 21 6.46 -19.12 3.87
N ARG A 22 7.47 -18.25 4.04
CA ARG A 22 7.84 -17.75 5.39
C ARG A 22 6.74 -16.91 6.02
N ILE A 23 6.10 -16.05 5.23
CA ILE A 23 4.98 -15.24 5.70
C ILE A 23 3.81 -16.12 6.16
N LYS A 24 3.44 -17.11 5.34
CA LYS A 24 2.44 -18.12 5.70
C LYS A 24 2.78 -18.83 7.01
N HIS A 25 4.03 -19.26 7.15
CA HIS A 25 4.48 -19.92 8.37
C HIS A 25 4.25 -19.05 9.62
N TYR A 26 4.72 -17.80 9.60
CA TYR A 26 4.63 -16.94 10.78
C TYR A 26 3.20 -16.48 11.08
N VAL A 27 2.35 -16.27 10.06
CA VAL A 27 1.05 -15.61 10.30
C VAL A 27 -0.12 -16.58 10.30
N THR A 28 -0.02 -17.69 9.56
CA THR A 28 -1.08 -18.68 9.48
C THR A 28 -0.78 -19.93 10.31
N GLU A 29 0.47 -20.39 10.34
CA GLU A 29 0.83 -21.65 11.02
C GLU A 29 1.19 -21.45 12.49
N ARG A 30 1.61 -20.25 12.90
CA ARG A 30 1.84 -19.91 14.31
C ARG A 30 0.59 -19.28 14.93
N PRO A 31 -0.02 -19.93 15.94
CA PRO A 31 -1.27 -19.44 16.55
C PRO A 31 -1.07 -18.21 17.44
N SER A 32 0.15 -17.98 17.91
CA SER A 32 0.52 -16.86 18.78
C SER A 32 1.95 -16.40 18.53
N TRP A 33 2.19 -15.13 18.83
CA TRP A 33 3.49 -14.47 18.87
C TRP A 33 3.72 -13.91 20.25
N THR A 34 4.97 -13.75 20.67
CA THR A 34 5.26 -12.71 21.67
C THR A 34 5.14 -11.33 21.01
N PRO A 35 4.92 -10.25 21.77
CA PRO A 35 4.89 -8.91 21.19
C PRO A 35 6.23 -8.53 20.52
N ALA A 36 7.37 -8.99 21.04
CA ALA A 36 8.67 -8.79 20.41
C ALA A 36 8.79 -9.52 19.07
N GLU A 37 8.23 -10.73 18.92
CA GLU A 37 8.16 -11.42 17.63
C GLU A 37 7.29 -10.66 16.63
N GLY A 38 6.14 -10.15 17.07
CA GLY A 38 5.26 -9.30 16.26
C GLY A 38 5.98 -8.06 15.75
N ALA A 39 6.70 -7.36 16.64
CA ALA A 39 7.47 -6.17 16.31
C ALA A 39 8.62 -6.44 15.32
N LEU A 40 9.32 -7.56 15.46
CA LEU A 40 10.34 -8.00 14.48
C LEU A 40 9.70 -8.28 13.11
N LEU A 41 8.58 -9.00 13.08
CA LEU A 41 7.90 -9.32 11.83
C LEU A 41 7.47 -8.05 11.09
N VAL A 42 6.71 -7.15 11.74
CA VAL A 42 6.19 -5.92 11.10
C VAL A 42 7.27 -4.93 10.68
N THR A 43 8.52 -5.15 11.09
CA THR A 43 9.68 -4.36 10.64
C THR A 43 10.56 -5.11 9.62
N GLY A 44 10.12 -6.28 9.16
CA GLY A 44 10.76 -7.06 8.12
C GLY A 44 11.95 -7.89 8.62
N VAL A 45 11.91 -8.36 9.86
CA VAL A 45 12.93 -9.21 10.47
C VAL A 45 12.34 -10.57 10.81
N VAL A 46 13.11 -11.64 10.57
CA VAL A 46 12.73 -13.01 10.93
C VAL A 46 12.90 -13.18 12.45
N PRO A 47 11.85 -13.50 13.21
CA PRO A 47 11.98 -13.75 14.64
C PRO A 47 12.66 -15.10 14.92
N PRO A 48 13.38 -15.25 16.05
CA PRO A 48 13.98 -16.51 16.45
C PRO A 48 12.95 -17.63 16.64
N LEU A 49 13.29 -18.86 16.26
CA LEU A 49 12.38 -20.02 16.35
C LEU A 49 12.00 -20.40 17.79
N LYS A 50 12.80 -20.03 18.79
CA LYS A 50 12.56 -20.40 20.21
C LYS A 50 11.64 -19.41 20.94
N GLY A 51 11.00 -18.49 20.23
CA GLY A 51 10.38 -17.32 20.85
C GLY A 51 11.42 -16.32 21.32
N CYS A 52 11.10 -15.04 21.24
CA CYS A 52 11.91 -13.98 21.84
C CYS A 52 11.01 -13.08 22.67
N LYS A 53 11.35 -12.82 23.94
CA LYS A 53 10.63 -11.83 24.76
C LYS A 53 11.21 -10.43 24.63
N GLU A 54 12.42 -10.32 24.09
CA GLU A 54 13.15 -9.07 23.91
C GLU A 54 13.76 -9.01 22.51
N ILE A 55 13.99 -7.79 22.04
CA ILE A 55 14.61 -7.54 20.73
C ILE A 55 16.12 -7.31 20.93
N PRO A 56 16.98 -8.18 20.38
CA PRO A 56 18.43 -8.09 20.53
C PRO A 56 19.01 -6.71 20.19
N MET A 57 20.03 -6.30 20.94
CA MET A 57 20.75 -5.04 20.72
C MET A 57 21.52 -5.01 19.39
N ALA A 58 22.01 -6.17 18.96
CA ALA A 58 22.83 -6.34 17.76
C ALA A 58 22.18 -7.34 16.78
N ALA A 59 22.42 -7.12 15.49
CA ALA A 59 21.80 -7.88 14.39
C ALA A 59 22.49 -9.22 14.07
N VAL A 60 23.44 -9.67 14.89
CA VAL A 60 24.37 -10.75 14.52
C VAL A 60 23.64 -12.03 14.09
N ASP A 61 22.54 -12.37 14.77
CA ASP A 61 21.80 -13.61 14.53
C ASP A 61 20.42 -13.42 13.88
N LEU A 62 20.00 -12.17 13.67
CA LEU A 62 18.72 -11.87 13.05
C LEU A 62 18.88 -11.66 11.55
N ARG A 63 17.89 -12.13 10.79
CA ARG A 63 17.90 -12.11 9.32
C ARG A 63 16.75 -11.28 8.78
N GLN A 64 16.91 -10.75 7.58
CA GLN A 64 15.83 -10.02 6.93
C GLN A 64 14.73 -10.99 6.48
N LEU A 65 13.49 -10.53 6.57
CA LEU A 65 12.33 -11.32 6.19
C LEU A 65 12.21 -11.46 4.68
N ASP A 66 12.61 -10.45 3.91
CA ASP A 66 12.65 -10.52 2.44
C ASP A 66 13.79 -11.43 1.96
N ASP A 67 15.01 -11.21 2.45
CA ASP A 67 16.20 -12.00 2.09
C ASP A 67 16.90 -12.56 3.36
N PRO A 68 16.68 -13.85 3.70
CA PRO A 68 17.16 -14.44 4.94
C PRO A 68 18.67 -14.67 4.94
N ASP A 69 19.33 -14.54 3.79
CA ASP A 69 20.78 -14.64 3.69
C ASP A 69 21.45 -13.34 4.16
N LEU A 70 20.68 -12.25 4.26
CA LEU A 70 21.17 -10.96 4.73
C LEU A 70 20.89 -10.77 6.23
N PRO A 71 21.84 -10.20 6.98
CA PRO A 71 21.59 -9.81 8.37
C PRO A 71 20.56 -8.67 8.43
N ALA A 72 19.77 -8.65 9.50
CA ALA A 72 18.87 -7.54 9.77
C ALA A 72 19.65 -6.21 9.84
N THR A 73 19.06 -5.14 9.31
CA THR A 73 19.69 -3.82 9.39
C THR A 73 19.50 -3.20 10.77
N GLN A 74 20.41 -2.32 11.19
CA GLN A 74 20.25 -1.59 12.45
C GLN A 74 18.97 -0.75 12.50
N SER A 75 18.55 -0.22 11.35
CA SER A 75 17.29 0.52 11.25
C SER A 75 16.08 -0.37 11.48
N GLN A 76 16.06 -1.60 10.95
CA GLN A 76 14.98 -2.54 11.21
C GLN A 76 14.88 -2.88 12.70
N LEU A 77 16.01 -3.15 13.36
CA LEU A 77 16.01 -3.45 14.80
C LEU A 77 15.63 -2.24 15.65
N GLY A 78 16.07 -1.03 15.29
CA GLY A 78 15.66 0.20 15.96
C GLY A 78 14.15 0.43 15.86
N ASN A 79 13.59 0.24 14.66
CA ASN A 79 12.15 0.33 14.45
C ASN A 79 11.40 -0.77 15.23
N ALA A 80 11.95 -1.99 15.27
CA ALA A 80 11.31 -3.10 15.98
C ALA A 80 11.22 -2.80 17.47
N ARG A 81 12.28 -2.25 18.08
CA ARG A 81 12.25 -1.84 19.50
C ARG A 81 11.23 -0.74 19.75
N TYR A 82 11.18 0.26 18.88
CA TYR A 82 10.19 1.33 19.01
C TYR A 82 8.75 0.79 18.96
N VAL A 83 8.44 -0.11 18.02
CA VAL A 83 7.12 -0.76 17.94
C VAL A 83 6.84 -1.63 19.18
N PHE A 84 7.84 -2.34 19.67
CA PHE A 84 7.69 -3.18 20.86
C PHE A 84 7.45 -2.35 22.12
N GLU A 85 8.21 -1.27 22.33
CA GLU A 85 8.03 -0.33 23.44
C GLU A 85 6.65 0.32 23.39
N ASP A 86 6.22 0.82 22.23
CA ASP A 86 4.90 1.42 22.04
C ASP A 86 3.75 0.44 22.32
N TYR A 87 3.94 -0.85 21.97
CA TYR A 87 2.98 -1.91 22.33
C TYR A 87 2.92 -2.14 23.83
N LEU A 88 4.06 -2.16 24.51
CA LEU A 88 4.11 -2.36 25.96
C LEU A 88 3.43 -1.19 26.68
N ASP A 89 3.70 0.05 26.27
CA ASP A 89 3.04 1.25 26.81
C ASP A 89 1.51 1.17 26.61
N TYR A 90 1.06 0.76 25.42
CA TYR A 90 -0.37 0.56 25.13
C TYR A 90 -1.04 -0.49 26.03
N VAL A 91 -0.34 -1.58 26.33
CA VAL A 91 -0.83 -2.64 27.23
C VAL A 91 -0.85 -2.15 28.69
N GLU A 92 0.16 -1.39 29.11
CA GLU A 92 0.23 -0.81 30.46
C GLU A 92 -0.88 0.21 30.74
N ASP A 93 -1.28 0.99 29.72
CA ASP A 93 -2.37 1.98 29.81
C ASP A 93 -3.77 1.34 29.94
N GLY A 94 -3.88 0.01 29.85
CA GLY A 94 -5.04 -0.74 30.35
C GLY A 94 -6.06 -1.19 29.29
N ASP A 95 -5.77 -1.01 28.00
CA ASP A 95 -6.66 -1.46 26.92
C ASP A 95 -6.55 -2.96 26.61
N LEU A 96 -5.47 -3.62 27.04
CA LEU A 96 -5.24 -5.05 26.88
C LEU A 96 -4.60 -5.65 28.14
N PRO A 97 -4.94 -6.89 28.53
CA PRO A 97 -4.23 -7.56 29.60
C PRO A 97 -2.77 -7.81 29.20
N PRO A 98 -1.79 -7.68 30.14
CA PRO A 98 -0.43 -8.07 29.86
C PRO A 98 -0.38 -9.57 29.55
N ARG A 99 -0.10 -9.88 28.28
CA ARG A 99 0.03 -11.24 27.79
C ARG A 99 1.46 -11.47 27.32
N ASP A 100 2.03 -12.59 27.75
CA ASP A 100 3.29 -13.09 27.19
C ASP A 100 3.15 -13.41 25.70
N ASP A 101 1.93 -13.73 25.25
CA ASP A 101 1.60 -14.13 23.89
C ASP A 101 0.34 -13.39 23.38
N VAL A 102 0.41 -12.91 22.14
CA VAL A 102 -0.65 -12.21 21.42
C VAL A 102 -0.97 -12.96 20.11
N PRO A 103 -2.26 -13.17 19.77
CA PRO A 103 -2.62 -13.67 18.46
C PRO A 103 -2.12 -12.74 17.34
N PRO A 104 -1.61 -13.28 16.22
CA PRO A 104 -1.12 -12.48 15.10
C PRO A 104 -2.07 -11.36 14.67
N TYR A 105 -3.37 -11.67 14.59
CA TYR A 105 -4.38 -10.71 14.16
C TYR A 105 -4.59 -9.56 15.15
N GLU A 106 -4.50 -9.82 16.46
CA GLU A 106 -4.68 -8.77 17.49
C GLU A 106 -3.50 -7.80 17.46
N PHE A 107 -2.29 -8.33 17.37
CA PHE A 107 -1.09 -7.51 17.25
C PHE A 107 -1.15 -6.66 15.98
N LEU A 108 -1.41 -7.27 14.82
CA LEU A 108 -1.50 -6.56 13.54
C LEU A 108 -2.61 -5.49 13.53
N LYS A 109 -3.76 -5.77 14.16
CA LYS A 109 -4.86 -4.81 14.31
C LYS A 109 -4.46 -3.61 15.15
N TRP A 110 -3.88 -3.82 16.33
CA TRP A 110 -3.37 -2.72 17.18
C TRP A 110 -2.46 -1.81 16.38
N CYS A 111 -1.50 -2.44 15.71
CA CYS A 111 -0.49 -1.80 14.91
C CYS A 111 -1.12 -0.92 13.78
N TYR A 112 -2.26 -1.34 13.20
CA TYR A 112 -3.05 -0.57 12.22
C TYR A 112 -3.88 0.57 12.84
N ASP A 113 -4.45 0.34 14.01
CA ASP A 113 -5.37 1.27 14.68
C ASP A 113 -4.65 2.40 15.43
N SER A 114 -3.38 2.21 15.81
CA SER A 114 -2.59 3.23 16.51
C SER A 114 -2.40 4.51 15.66
N ASP A 115 -2.59 5.68 16.29
CA ASP A 115 -2.37 7.00 15.69
C ASP A 115 -1.36 7.84 16.52
N PRO A 116 -0.20 8.22 15.97
CA PRO A 116 0.31 7.81 14.67
C PRO A 116 0.68 6.33 14.68
N PRO A 117 0.60 5.63 13.53
CA PRO A 117 0.96 4.22 13.49
C PRO A 117 2.40 4.02 13.97
N PRO A 118 2.66 3.03 14.86
CA PRO A 118 3.97 2.82 15.49
C PRO A 118 5.05 2.53 14.46
N TRP A 119 4.65 1.99 13.31
CA TRP A 119 5.50 1.96 12.14
C TRP A 119 5.63 3.34 11.49
N ARG A 120 6.52 4.18 12.05
CA ARG A 120 7.27 5.17 11.25
C ARG A 120 8.21 4.52 10.21
N VAL A 121 7.94 3.27 9.85
CA VAL A 121 8.61 2.57 8.76
C VAL A 121 8.09 3.23 7.50
N THR A 122 8.99 3.89 6.76
CA THR A 122 8.68 4.68 5.56
C THR A 122 7.94 3.87 4.48
N LYS A 123 7.88 2.54 4.64
CA LYS A 123 7.17 1.59 3.79
C LYS A 123 6.64 0.49 4.70
N LEU A 124 5.32 0.38 4.83
CA LEU A 124 4.68 -0.83 5.36
C LEU A 124 5.28 -2.02 4.59
N PRO A 125 5.96 -3.00 5.24
CA PRO A 125 6.52 -4.11 4.52
C PRO A 125 5.51 -4.73 3.57
N GLU A 126 5.93 -4.99 2.34
CA GLU A 126 5.03 -5.44 1.27
C GLU A 126 4.21 -6.68 1.66
N PHE A 127 4.76 -7.53 2.53
CA PHE A 127 4.02 -8.69 3.01
C PHE A 127 2.86 -8.39 3.96
N LEU A 128 2.88 -7.28 4.69
CA LEU A 128 1.73 -6.90 5.52
C LEU A 128 0.50 -6.67 4.63
N ARG A 129 0.68 -6.35 3.34
CA ARG A 129 -0.40 -6.29 2.35
C ARG A 129 -1.04 -7.66 2.08
N TYR A 130 -0.31 -8.75 2.34
CA TYR A 130 -0.77 -10.13 2.16
C TYR A 130 -1.38 -10.74 3.43
N LEU A 131 -1.19 -10.10 4.59
CA LEU A 131 -1.65 -10.60 5.88
C LEU A 131 -3.05 -10.14 6.28
N PHE A 132 -3.62 -9.18 5.53
CA PHE A 132 -5.00 -8.76 5.74
C PHE A 132 -5.97 -9.73 5.06
N PHE A 133 -6.92 -10.24 5.84
CA PHE A 133 -7.85 -11.27 5.42
C PHE A 133 -8.79 -10.77 4.30
N PRO A 134 -9.04 -11.59 3.26
CA PRO A 134 -10.04 -11.25 2.25
C PRO A 134 -11.43 -11.21 2.89
N GLY A 135 -12.17 -10.10 2.69
CA GLY A 135 -13.59 -10.01 3.05
C GLY A 135 -14.05 -8.77 3.82
N SER A 136 -13.15 -7.89 4.27
CA SER A 136 -13.53 -6.58 4.83
C SER A 136 -13.50 -5.49 3.73
N PRO A 137 -14.49 -4.57 3.68
CA PRO A 137 -14.48 -3.41 2.78
C PRO A 137 -13.32 -2.42 3.02
N GLU A 138 -12.52 -2.63 4.06
CA GLU A 138 -11.37 -1.80 4.47
C GLU A 138 -10.02 -2.32 3.94
N HIS A 139 -10.00 -3.38 3.11
CA HIS A 139 -8.76 -3.98 2.60
C HIS A 139 -8.68 -3.94 1.06
N PRO A 140 -7.69 -3.22 0.47
CA PRO A 140 -7.64 -2.98 -0.98
C PRO A 140 -6.94 -4.07 -1.81
N PHE A 141 -6.56 -5.22 -1.23
CA PHE A 141 -5.86 -6.29 -1.98
C PHE A 141 -6.72 -7.55 -2.08
N MET A 142 -6.91 -8.03 -3.32
CA MET A 142 -7.86 -9.10 -3.66
C MET A 142 -7.31 -10.53 -3.53
N LEU A 143 -6.05 -10.73 -3.15
CA LEU A 143 -5.40 -12.05 -3.21
C LEU A 143 -4.82 -12.42 -1.85
N SER A 144 -5.24 -13.56 -1.30
CA SER A 144 -4.62 -14.13 -0.10
C SER A 144 -3.21 -14.63 -0.41
N VAL A 145 -2.36 -14.82 0.61
CA VAL A 145 -1.05 -15.49 0.47
C VAL A 145 -1.21 -16.83 -0.26
N ALA A 146 -2.29 -17.56 0.00
CA ALA A 146 -2.59 -18.83 -0.65
C ALA A 146 -2.91 -18.65 -2.15
N ASP A 147 -3.68 -17.62 -2.52
CA ASP A 147 -4.03 -17.33 -3.91
C ASP A 147 -2.81 -16.85 -4.71
N GLU A 148 -1.93 -16.06 -4.09
CA GLU A 148 -0.69 -15.62 -4.74
C GLU A 148 0.30 -16.79 -4.89
N LEU A 149 0.45 -17.65 -3.88
CA LEU A 149 1.25 -18.87 -3.99
C LEU A 149 0.70 -19.80 -5.08
N ALA A 150 -0.61 -19.98 -5.14
CA ALA A 150 -1.26 -20.77 -6.19
C ALA A 150 -1.01 -20.16 -7.58
N SER A 151 -1.16 -18.84 -7.73
CA SER A 151 -0.91 -18.12 -8.99
C SER A 151 0.54 -18.24 -9.44
N LEU A 152 1.50 -18.09 -8.52
CA LEU A 152 2.94 -18.22 -8.82
C LEU A 152 3.33 -19.65 -9.18
N THR A 153 2.70 -20.65 -8.56
CA THR A 153 2.91 -22.07 -8.90
C THR A 153 2.38 -22.37 -10.30
N VAL A 154 1.22 -21.83 -10.67
CA VAL A 154 0.67 -21.96 -12.03
C VAL A 154 1.58 -21.26 -13.05
N MET A 155 2.10 -20.08 -12.71
CA MET A 155 3.04 -19.37 -13.58
C MET A 155 4.38 -20.10 -13.73
N SER A 156 4.93 -20.72 -12.67
CA SER A 156 6.18 -21.48 -12.75
C SER A 156 6.05 -22.71 -13.65
N VAL A 157 4.93 -23.43 -13.54
CA VAL A 157 4.59 -24.58 -14.40
C VAL A 157 4.40 -24.13 -15.85
N ALA A 158 3.75 -22.99 -16.08
CA ALA A 158 3.57 -22.43 -17.42
C ALA A 158 4.90 -21.98 -18.05
N THR A 159 5.84 -21.43 -17.26
CA THR A 159 7.17 -21.06 -17.75
C THR A 159 8.05 -22.26 -18.06
N GLU A 160 7.96 -23.34 -17.29
CA GLU A 160 8.65 -24.60 -17.60
C GLU A 160 8.08 -25.25 -18.87
N ALA A 161 6.76 -25.24 -19.05
CA ALA A 161 6.10 -25.72 -20.27
C ALA A 161 6.47 -24.88 -21.50
N ALA A 162 6.57 -23.56 -21.37
CA ALA A 162 7.01 -22.67 -22.45
C ALA A 162 8.50 -22.83 -22.79
N ALA A 163 9.36 -23.06 -21.79
CA ALA A 163 10.77 -23.37 -21.99
C ALA A 163 10.98 -24.72 -22.69
N ALA A 164 10.13 -25.72 -22.40
CA ALA A 164 10.13 -27.01 -23.10
C ALA A 164 9.68 -26.89 -24.56
N LEU A 165 8.75 -25.98 -24.87
CA LEU A 165 8.28 -25.72 -26.24
C LEU A 165 9.28 -24.92 -27.08
N ASN A 166 10.11 -24.05 -26.47
CA ASN A 166 11.13 -23.26 -27.16
C ASN A 166 12.43 -24.04 -27.49
N ALA A 167 12.55 -25.30 -27.07
CA ALA A 167 13.70 -26.15 -27.40
C ALA A 167 13.58 -26.87 -28.77
N GLN A 168 12.50 -26.66 -29.53
CA GLN A 168 12.37 -27.17 -30.89
C GLN A 168 12.77 -26.10 -31.93
N PRO A 169 13.68 -26.40 -32.87
CA PRO A 169 14.00 -25.48 -33.95
C PRO A 169 12.96 -25.64 -35.05
N LEU A 170 12.12 -24.62 -35.28
CA LEU A 170 11.28 -24.56 -36.47
C LEU A 170 11.40 -23.23 -37.21
N SER A 171 11.63 -23.43 -38.49
CA SER A 171 11.86 -22.51 -39.58
C SER A 171 10.67 -21.60 -39.89
N HIS A 172 11.01 -20.35 -40.22
CA HIS A 172 10.40 -19.39 -41.15
C HIS A 172 8.90 -19.41 -41.50
N ALA A 173 8.35 -18.19 -41.36
CA ALA A 173 7.33 -17.49 -42.16
C ALA A 173 5.85 -17.82 -41.90
N ASP A 174 5.09 -16.88 -41.32
CA ASP A 174 4.37 -15.85 -42.08
C ASP A 174 3.62 -14.86 -41.15
N VAL A 175 3.54 -13.59 -41.57
CA VAL A 175 2.77 -12.46 -41.02
C VAL A 175 2.12 -11.83 -42.26
N PRO A 176 0.82 -11.41 -42.32
CA PRO A 176 0.25 -10.40 -41.41
C PRO A 176 -1.28 -10.41 -41.18
N ALA A 177 -1.76 -9.69 -40.16
CA ALA A 177 -2.95 -8.83 -40.29
C ALA A 177 -3.04 -7.79 -39.16
N ARG A 178 -3.17 -6.51 -39.56
CA ARG A 178 -3.41 -5.34 -38.72
C ARG A 178 -4.87 -5.28 -38.30
N ILE A 179 -5.14 -4.98 -37.02
CA ILE A 179 -6.47 -4.60 -36.54
C ILE A 179 -6.46 -3.09 -36.23
N ASN A 180 -7.28 -2.36 -36.98
CA ASN A 180 -7.62 -0.95 -36.73
C ASN A 180 -8.62 -0.87 -35.57
N ILE A 181 -8.35 -0.01 -34.58
CA ILE A 181 -9.34 0.36 -33.56
C ILE A 181 -9.78 1.80 -33.81
N VAL A 182 -11.08 1.93 -34.05
CA VAL A 182 -11.83 3.16 -34.33
C VAL A 182 -11.92 4.03 -33.06
N GLN A 183 -11.48 5.29 -33.16
CA GLN A 183 -11.74 6.32 -32.16
C GLN A 183 -13.16 6.87 -32.32
N HIS A 184 -14.06 6.57 -31.38
CA HIS A 184 -15.32 7.29 -31.25
C HIS A 184 -15.08 8.63 -30.53
N ARG A 185 -15.15 9.73 -31.30
CA ARG A 185 -15.39 11.07 -30.77
C ARG A 185 -16.88 11.25 -30.52
N ILE A 186 -17.26 11.53 -29.28
CA ILE A 186 -18.57 12.11 -28.97
C ILE A 186 -18.31 13.53 -28.49
N ASN A 187 -18.70 14.49 -29.33
CA ASN A 187 -18.88 15.89 -28.97
C ASN A 187 -20.24 16.01 -28.30
N ASP A 188 -20.28 16.40 -27.04
CA ASP A 188 -21.48 17.01 -26.46
C ASP A 188 -21.11 18.31 -25.74
N SER A 189 -21.69 19.40 -26.25
CA SER A 189 -21.59 20.72 -25.68
C SER A 189 -22.53 20.84 -24.48
N LYS A 190 -22.01 21.27 -23.32
CA LYS A 190 -22.57 22.30 -22.39
C LYS A 190 -22.24 21.97 -20.93
N GLN A 191 -21.81 23.03 -20.25
CA GLN A 191 -21.21 23.08 -18.91
C GLN A 191 -19.87 22.34 -18.82
N ARG A 192 -18.78 23.13 -18.77
CA ARG A 192 -17.47 22.64 -18.33
C ARG A 192 -17.56 22.26 -16.85
N THR A 193 -18.20 21.13 -16.54
CA THR A 193 -18.05 20.47 -15.25
C THR A 193 -16.59 20.11 -15.16
N ASN A 194 -15.89 20.74 -14.21
CA ASN A 194 -14.50 20.38 -13.95
C ASN A 194 -14.50 18.88 -13.60
N GLU A 195 -13.67 18.06 -14.22
CA GLU A 195 -13.61 16.61 -13.93
C GLU A 195 -13.43 16.35 -12.42
N LEU A 196 -12.79 17.29 -11.73
CA LEU A 196 -12.64 17.28 -10.29
C LEU A 196 -13.97 17.41 -9.52
N ASP A 197 -14.96 18.12 -10.05
CA ASP A 197 -16.26 18.27 -9.39
C ASP A 197 -17.02 16.94 -9.35
N VAL A 198 -16.85 16.08 -10.37
CA VAL A 198 -17.42 14.72 -10.38
C VAL A 198 -16.78 13.85 -9.31
N ALA A 199 -15.45 13.95 -9.13
CA ALA A 199 -14.74 13.25 -8.07
C ALA A 199 -15.16 13.76 -6.68
N ILE A 200 -15.34 15.07 -6.51
CA ILE A 200 -15.81 15.67 -5.26
C ILE A 200 -17.22 15.19 -4.91
N GLU A 201 -18.16 15.17 -5.85
CA GLU A 201 -19.52 14.67 -5.59
C GLU A 201 -19.54 13.19 -5.22
N ARG A 202 -18.69 12.39 -5.87
CA ARG A 202 -18.51 10.98 -5.50
C ARG A 202 -17.97 10.84 -4.08
N ALA A 203 -16.96 11.64 -3.72
CA ALA A 203 -16.38 11.63 -2.39
C ALA A 203 -17.38 12.06 -1.30
N ILE A 204 -18.22 13.07 -1.56
CA ILE A 204 -19.30 13.49 -0.65
C ILE A 204 -20.30 12.35 -0.44
N ARG A 205 -20.67 11.64 -1.51
CA ARG A 205 -21.61 10.52 -1.42
C ARG A 205 -21.04 9.36 -0.60
N ILE A 206 -19.76 9.03 -0.77
CA ILE A 206 -19.10 7.95 -0.03
C ILE A 206 -18.87 8.34 1.42
N ALA A 207 -18.46 9.59 1.68
CA ALA A 207 -18.24 10.09 3.03
C ALA A 207 -19.53 10.37 3.81
N GLU A 208 -20.69 10.30 3.14
CA GLU A 208 -22.01 10.72 3.66
C GLU A 208 -21.97 12.10 4.36
N SER A 209 -21.08 12.97 3.89
CA SER A 209 -20.74 14.23 4.55
C SER A 209 -20.23 15.24 3.53
N ASP A 210 -20.57 16.51 3.73
CA ASP A 210 -20.04 17.65 2.97
C ASP A 210 -18.95 18.42 3.73
N GLU A 211 -18.48 17.87 4.84
CA GLU A 211 -17.36 18.39 5.60
C GLU A 211 -16.04 18.13 4.89
N THR A 212 -15.10 19.06 5.03
CA THR A 212 -13.83 18.98 4.30
C THR A 212 -12.99 17.78 4.73
N GLY A 213 -12.95 17.43 6.01
CA GLY A 213 -12.12 16.32 6.51
C GLY A 213 -12.50 14.97 5.91
N PRO A 214 -13.76 14.52 6.04
CA PRO A 214 -14.25 13.29 5.42
C PRO A 214 -14.08 13.27 3.89
N VAL A 215 -14.50 14.34 3.19
CA VAL A 215 -14.38 14.42 1.73
C VAL A 215 -12.92 14.38 1.27
N TRP A 216 -12.00 15.01 2.02
CA TRP A 216 -10.57 14.99 1.73
C TRP A 216 -9.98 13.58 1.83
N ARG A 217 -10.38 12.80 2.85
CA ARG A 217 -9.93 11.40 3.01
C ARG A 217 -10.35 10.55 1.81
N GLU A 218 -11.59 10.68 1.36
CA GLU A 218 -12.09 9.95 0.18
C GLU A 218 -11.40 10.38 -1.12
N LEU A 219 -11.17 11.68 -1.32
CA LEU A 219 -10.44 12.15 -2.50
C LEU A 219 -8.98 11.69 -2.49
N ARG A 220 -8.33 11.62 -1.31
CA ARG A 220 -6.97 11.09 -1.19
C ARG A 220 -6.94 9.60 -1.52
N LYS A 221 -7.92 8.83 -1.06
CA LYS A 221 -8.10 7.41 -1.43
C LYS A 221 -8.25 7.24 -2.94
N MET A 222 -9.18 7.97 -3.56
CA MET A 222 -9.36 7.99 -5.02
C MET A 222 -8.07 8.39 -5.76
N ALA A 223 -7.32 9.35 -5.23
CA ALA A 223 -6.07 9.78 -5.83
C ALA A 223 -4.98 8.71 -5.80
N LEU A 224 -4.89 7.97 -4.69
CA LEU A 224 -3.96 6.86 -4.50
C LEU A 224 -4.33 5.65 -5.36
N ASP A 225 -5.64 5.41 -5.55
CA ASP A 225 -6.16 4.34 -6.41
C ASP A 225 -5.99 4.67 -7.92
N GLY A 226 -5.43 5.84 -8.25
CA GLY A 226 -5.29 6.30 -9.63
C GLY A 226 -6.63 6.54 -10.31
N ALA A 227 -7.70 6.72 -9.54
CA ALA A 227 -9.02 7.00 -10.08
C ALA A 227 -8.99 8.34 -10.83
N HIS A 228 -9.51 8.35 -12.05
CA HIS A 228 -9.65 9.58 -12.82
C HIS A 228 -10.51 10.62 -12.05
N PRO A 229 -10.11 11.90 -11.95
CA PRO A 229 -9.07 12.60 -12.72
C PRO A 229 -7.67 12.63 -12.07
N PHE A 230 -7.44 11.89 -10.98
CA PHE A 230 -6.17 11.94 -10.28
C PHE A 230 -5.03 11.25 -11.05
N THR A 231 -3.81 11.70 -10.78
CA THR A 231 -2.60 11.22 -11.48
C THR A 231 -1.83 10.15 -10.72
N GLY A 232 -2.36 9.65 -9.59
CA GLY A 232 -1.63 8.73 -8.71
C GLY A 232 -0.52 9.39 -7.90
N LYS A 233 -0.31 10.71 -8.05
CA LYS A 233 0.70 11.47 -7.32
C LYS A 233 0.04 12.21 -6.17
N VAL A 234 0.56 12.01 -4.98
CA VAL A 234 0.29 12.80 -3.79
C VAL A 234 1.63 13.40 -3.35
N ARG A 235 1.67 14.69 -3.02
CA ARG A 235 2.88 15.28 -2.41
C ARG A 235 2.72 15.21 -0.92
N ASP A 236 3.56 14.42 -0.27
CA ASP A 236 3.81 14.46 1.16
C ASP A 236 5.18 15.14 1.33
N ASP A 237 5.18 16.48 1.37
CA ASP A 237 6.43 17.25 1.48
C ASP A 237 6.80 17.36 2.97
N GLU A 238 7.33 16.27 3.54
CA GLU A 238 7.64 16.14 4.99
C GLU A 238 8.67 17.16 5.50
N ASN A 239 9.51 17.71 4.60
CA ASN A 239 10.51 18.75 4.90
C ASN A 239 10.02 20.18 4.63
N SER A 240 8.76 20.37 4.23
CA SER A 240 8.22 21.72 4.05
C SER A 240 7.87 22.31 5.42
N MET A 241 8.61 23.35 5.82
CA MET A 241 8.33 24.13 7.03
C MET A 241 6.93 24.76 7.00
N ASP A 242 6.34 24.88 5.81
CA ASP A 242 4.95 25.30 5.59
C ASP A 242 4.00 24.09 5.60
N ARG A 243 3.56 23.71 6.80
CA ARG A 243 2.58 22.63 7.05
C ARG A 243 1.28 22.76 6.23
N ARG A 244 0.97 23.94 5.66
CA ARG A 244 -0.21 24.16 4.80
C ARG A 244 -0.03 23.65 3.37
N SER A 245 1.21 23.44 2.92
CA SER A 245 1.52 22.93 1.57
C SER A 245 1.79 21.44 1.51
N ALA A 246 1.85 20.75 2.66
CA ALA A 246 2.32 19.37 2.76
C ALA A 246 1.30 18.31 2.32
N ASP A 247 0.02 18.66 2.10
CA ASP A 247 -1.01 17.70 1.70
C ASP A 247 -1.73 18.20 0.43
N SER A 248 -1.33 17.63 -0.71
CA SER A 248 -1.73 18.09 -2.03
C SER A 248 -1.98 16.93 -2.99
N LEU A 249 -3.18 16.87 -3.56
CA LEU A 249 -3.58 15.86 -4.54
C LEU A 249 -3.35 16.39 -5.96
N PHE A 250 -2.67 15.61 -6.80
CA PHE A 250 -2.47 15.98 -8.20
C PHE A 250 -3.48 15.32 -9.12
N TYR A 251 -4.09 16.13 -9.97
CA TYR A 251 -5.08 15.68 -10.94
C TYR A 251 -4.79 16.22 -12.34
N ALA A 252 -5.14 15.43 -13.35
CA ALA A 252 -5.06 15.82 -14.74
C ALA A 252 -6.06 16.95 -14.99
N THR A 253 -5.65 17.94 -15.77
CA THR A 253 -6.56 18.99 -16.21
C THR A 253 -6.55 19.10 -17.71
N ASP A 254 -7.73 19.31 -18.29
CA ASP A 254 -7.89 19.63 -19.70
C ASP A 254 -7.25 20.96 -20.10
N THR A 255 -6.91 21.81 -19.12
CA THR A 255 -6.29 23.11 -19.35
C THR A 255 -4.77 23.01 -19.27
N VAL A 256 -4.10 23.38 -20.35
CA VAL A 256 -2.64 23.51 -20.39
C VAL A 256 -2.27 24.78 -19.61
N ARG A 257 -1.52 24.64 -18.50
CA ARG A 257 -0.99 25.81 -17.79
C ARG A 257 0.06 26.53 -18.65
N LYS A 258 0.31 27.82 -18.39
CA LYS A 258 1.34 28.61 -19.11
C LYS A 258 2.72 27.93 -19.20
N ASN A 259 3.03 27.04 -18.26
CA ASN A 259 4.29 26.31 -18.18
C ASN A 259 4.27 24.99 -18.98
N GLY A 260 3.27 24.75 -19.83
CA GLY A 260 3.09 23.51 -20.60
C GLY A 260 2.59 22.32 -19.77
N ASN A 261 2.53 22.43 -18.45
CA ASN A 261 2.13 21.35 -17.56
C ASN A 261 0.59 21.19 -17.53
N ARG A 262 0.10 19.96 -17.67
CA ARG A 262 -1.33 19.59 -17.65
C ARG A 262 -1.80 19.03 -16.30
N VAL A 263 -0.99 19.21 -15.26
CA VAL A 263 -1.28 18.72 -13.91
C VAL A 263 -1.63 19.89 -13.01
N ALA A 264 -2.77 19.81 -12.33
CA ALA A 264 -3.15 20.74 -11.27
C ALA A 264 -3.05 20.08 -9.91
N ARG A 265 -3.09 20.93 -8.88
CA ARG A 265 -2.95 20.58 -7.48
C ARG A 265 -4.22 21.01 -6.75
N LEU A 266 -4.86 20.08 -6.06
CA LEU A 266 -5.91 20.37 -5.10
C LEU A 266 -5.30 20.35 -3.71
N THR A 267 -5.50 21.42 -2.93
CA THR A 267 -5.12 21.50 -1.52
C THR A 267 -6.37 21.40 -0.64
N LYS A 268 -6.19 21.05 0.64
CA LYS A 268 -7.31 20.94 1.59
C LYS A 268 -8.10 22.25 1.71
N ASP A 269 -7.41 23.39 1.77
CA ASP A 269 -8.05 24.73 1.79
C ASP A 269 -8.84 25.05 0.52
N ALA A 270 -8.32 24.63 -0.64
CA ALA A 270 -9.00 24.80 -1.91
C ALA A 270 -10.28 23.94 -1.98
N LEU A 271 -10.25 22.74 -1.39
CA LEU A 271 -11.43 21.90 -1.20
C LEU A 271 -12.44 22.58 -0.26
N SER A 272 -12.02 23.03 0.93
CA SER A 272 -12.88 23.74 1.89
C SER A 272 -13.61 24.90 1.23
N SER A 273 -12.88 25.69 0.44
CA SER A 273 -13.43 26.83 -0.29
C SER A 273 -14.46 26.42 -1.36
N ARG A 274 -14.27 25.27 -2.03
CA ARG A 274 -15.26 24.72 -2.98
C ARG A 274 -16.51 24.23 -2.26
N LEU A 275 -16.36 23.44 -1.19
CA LEU A 275 -17.48 22.91 -0.40
C LEU A 275 -18.31 24.03 0.24
N ASN A 276 -17.67 25.07 0.77
CA ASN A 276 -18.37 26.25 1.28
C ASN A 276 -19.19 26.96 0.20
N ARG A 277 -18.65 27.11 -1.02
CA ARG A 277 -19.40 27.70 -2.14
C ARG A 277 -20.58 26.84 -2.57
N ARG A 278 -20.43 25.52 -2.52
CA ARG A 278 -21.51 24.55 -2.78
C ARG A 278 -22.62 24.69 -1.74
N ARG A 279 -22.29 24.67 -0.44
CA ARG A 279 -23.26 24.89 0.66
C ARG A 279 -24.05 26.18 0.49
N LYS A 280 -23.37 27.28 0.15
CA LYS A 280 -24.03 28.57 -0.14
C LYS A 280 -24.97 28.54 -1.34
N ARG A 281 -24.73 27.68 -2.33
CA ARG A 281 -25.62 27.53 -3.50
C ARG A 281 -26.83 26.65 -3.21
N LEU A 282 -26.74 25.72 -2.27
CA LEU A 282 -27.85 24.84 -1.88
C LEU A 282 -28.78 25.50 -0.85
N ALA A 283 -28.27 26.49 -0.12
CA ALA A 283 -29.05 27.27 0.85
C ALA A 283 -29.86 28.43 0.22
N ASN A 284 -29.64 28.72 -1.07
CA ASN A 284 -30.35 29.73 -1.85
C ASN A 284 -31.26 29.05 -2.87
#